data_AF-A0A3B0U9W5-F1
#
_entry.id   AF-A0A3B0U9W5-F1
#
_cell.length_a   1.000
_cell.length_b   1.000
_cell.length_c   1.000
_cell.angle_alpha   90.00
_cell.angle_beta   90.00
_cell.angle_gamma   90.00
#
_symmetry.space_group_name_H-M   'P 1'
#
loop_
_entity.id
_entity.type
_entity.pdbx_description
1 polymer ?
#
loop_
_entity_poly.entity_id
_entity_poly.type
_entity_poly.pdbx_seq_one_letter_code
_entity_poly.pdbx_strand_id
1 'polypeptide(L)'
;MSNFNFKTVGALVKKEFIEHRVAFLYVPGIIIGAVFLTFVLGMTQNGSNWRMRGNFSPDASSGFDLFNTTYAISIIGWLTFILLMLFFYFASSFSADRKNNALLFWKSLPVSDLQIMVAKTLAGLSVFPAMVLAWSLVGAILGFVTLSVASANSSFIAALNSGFSFLTFINLEISALVFVGLALLWYLPLFAAVGLLGTVLRSWAVPAFILILAMIKALEALATLSGGGYFSALIDQRFKEPFNIVFAMLPPTGAFGLMSGTPIDSLASVASFVPAYIWAIDWPGMIAGWFVAALFIYAASQYRRRRLVS
;
A
#
# COMPACT_ATOMS: atom_id res chain seq x y z
N MET A 1 -13.04 23.77 24.69
CA MET A 1 -12.27 22.89 23.79
C MET A 1 -11.94 21.64 24.58
N SER A 2 -12.41 20.45 24.19
CA SER A 2 -11.99 19.24 24.91
C SER A 2 -10.50 19.02 24.65
N ASN A 3 -9.72 18.84 25.71
CA ASN A 3 -8.30 18.55 25.60
C ASN A 3 -8.09 17.28 24.76
N PHE A 4 -7.12 17.31 23.85
CA PHE A 4 -6.76 16.15 23.05
C PHE A 4 -6.24 15.05 23.96
N ASN A 5 -7.06 14.01 24.19
CA ASN A 5 -6.70 12.90 25.08
C ASN A 5 -6.26 11.69 24.26
N PHE A 6 -4.97 11.37 24.35
CA PHE A 6 -4.37 10.22 23.66
C PHE A 6 -5.04 8.88 24.02
N LYS A 7 -5.55 8.71 25.25
CA LYS A 7 -6.27 7.49 25.65
C LYS A 7 -7.57 7.34 24.87
N THR A 8 -8.28 8.43 24.63
CA THR A 8 -9.52 8.45 23.85
C THR A 8 -9.25 8.12 22.39
N VAL A 9 -8.21 8.73 21.79
CA VAL A 9 -7.82 8.44 20.41
C VAL A 9 -7.39 6.98 20.26
N GLY A 10 -6.59 6.44 21.21
CA GLY A 10 -6.22 5.03 21.24
C GLY A 10 -7.42 4.09 21.32
N ALA A 11 -8.44 4.44 22.12
CA ALA A 11 -9.68 3.66 22.19
C ALA A 11 -10.47 3.69 20.87
N LEU A 12 -10.54 4.84 20.19
CA LEU A 12 -11.17 4.97 18.87
C LEU A 12 -10.42 4.14 17.82
N VAL A 13 -9.09 4.20 17.80
CA VAL A 13 -8.28 3.40 16.87
C VAL A 13 -8.47 1.90 17.13
N LYS A 14 -8.53 1.47 18.40
CA LYS A 14 -8.84 0.08 18.75
C LYS A 14 -10.21 -0.36 18.25
N LYS A 15 -11.21 0.53 18.31
CA LYS A 15 -12.54 0.28 17.77
C LYS A 15 -12.47 0.05 16.26
N GLU A 16 -11.79 0.93 15.51
CA GLU A 16 -11.62 0.80 14.05
C GLU A 16 -10.94 -0.53 13.68
N PHE A 17 -9.93 -0.95 14.46
CA PHE A 17 -9.31 -2.27 14.30
C PHE A 17 -10.33 -3.41 14.44
N ILE A 18 -11.19 -3.39 15.45
CA ILE A 18 -12.18 -4.44 15.68
C ILE A 18 -13.20 -4.50 14.53
N GLU A 19 -13.65 -3.33 14.03
CA GLU A 19 -14.63 -3.24 12.95
C GLU A 19 -14.06 -3.72 11.60
N HIS A 20 -12.78 -3.45 11.31
CA HIS A 20 -12.18 -3.72 10.01
C HIS A 20 -11.16 -4.88 9.98
N ARG A 21 -11.02 -5.64 11.07
CA ARG A 21 -10.10 -6.79 11.16
C ARG A 21 -10.27 -7.80 10.03
N VAL A 22 -11.49 -7.99 9.51
CA VAL A 22 -11.70 -8.97 8.44
C VAL A 22 -10.97 -8.56 7.17
N ALA A 23 -11.09 -7.30 6.75
CA ALA A 23 -10.51 -6.81 5.52
C ALA A 23 -8.97 -6.71 5.59
N PHE A 24 -8.41 -6.33 6.74
CA PHE A 24 -6.98 -6.04 6.86
C PHE A 24 -6.16 -7.11 7.58
N LEU A 25 -6.79 -8.02 8.33
CA LEU A 25 -6.10 -9.12 9.00
C LEU A 25 -6.42 -10.47 8.34
N TYR A 26 -7.70 -10.82 8.19
CA TYR A 26 -8.05 -12.16 7.67
C TYR A 26 -7.84 -12.27 6.17
N VAL A 27 -8.22 -11.28 5.36
CA VAL A 27 -8.07 -11.34 3.90
C VAL A 27 -6.60 -11.50 3.48
N PRO A 28 -5.63 -10.67 3.94
CA PRO A 28 -4.22 -10.90 3.65
C PRO A 28 -3.71 -12.27 4.10
N GLY A 29 -4.11 -12.73 5.29
CA GLY A 29 -3.74 -14.05 5.79
C GLY A 29 -4.26 -15.20 4.92
N ILE A 30 -5.50 -15.10 4.43
CA ILE A 30 -6.08 -16.08 3.50
C ILE A 30 -5.33 -16.07 2.17
N ILE A 31 -5.00 -14.89 1.64
CA ILE A 31 -4.22 -14.75 0.40
C ILE A 31 -2.87 -15.45 0.55
N ILE A 32 -2.14 -15.18 1.63
CA ILE A 32 -0.84 -15.83 1.88
C ILE A 32 -1.00 -17.32 2.06
N GLY A 33 -1.99 -17.77 2.83
CA GLY A 33 -2.27 -19.20 3.01
C GLY A 33 -2.54 -19.90 1.68
N ALA A 34 -3.36 -19.29 0.83
CA ALA A 34 -3.67 -19.81 -0.50
C ALA A 34 -2.45 -19.83 -1.43
N VAL A 35 -1.69 -18.74 -1.51
CA VAL A 35 -0.47 -18.64 -2.34
C VAL A 35 0.60 -19.62 -1.85
N PHE A 36 0.78 -19.75 -0.54
CA PHE A 36 1.70 -20.71 0.04
C PHE A 36 1.29 -22.15 -0.28
N LEU A 37 0.01 -22.47 -0.13
CA LEU A 37 -0.53 -23.79 -0.42
C LEU A 37 -0.39 -24.15 -1.91
N THR A 38 -0.72 -23.23 -2.82
CA THR A 38 -0.53 -23.47 -4.27
C THR A 38 0.93 -23.61 -4.64
N PHE A 39 1.82 -22.84 -4.02
CA PHE A 39 3.26 -22.97 -4.22
C PHE A 39 3.79 -24.35 -3.78
N VAL A 40 3.43 -24.80 -2.57
CA VAL A 40 3.84 -26.11 -2.04
C VAL A 40 3.27 -27.26 -2.89
N LEU A 41 2.00 -27.18 -3.30
CA LEU A 41 1.41 -28.16 -4.19
C LEU A 41 2.09 -28.19 -5.57
N GLY A 42 2.40 -27.02 -6.12
CA GLY A 42 3.13 -26.91 -7.39
C GLY A 42 4.53 -27.52 -7.32
N MET A 43 5.24 -27.31 -6.21
CA MET A 43 6.55 -27.90 -5.97
C MET A 43 6.51 -29.41 -5.77
N THR A 44 5.53 -29.92 -5.02
CA THR A 44 5.41 -31.37 -4.75
C THR A 44 4.98 -32.15 -5.98
N GLN A 45 4.00 -31.66 -6.76
CA GLN A 45 3.52 -32.34 -7.96
C GLN A 45 4.55 -32.36 -9.10
N ASN A 46 5.40 -31.33 -9.20
CA ASN A 46 6.40 -31.21 -10.27
C ASN A 46 7.83 -31.53 -9.82
N GLY A 47 8.01 -32.06 -8.60
CA GLY A 47 9.34 -32.23 -7.99
C GLY A 47 10.31 -33.06 -8.83
N SER A 48 9.84 -34.11 -9.50
CA SER A 48 10.65 -34.92 -10.42
C SER A 48 11.13 -34.12 -11.63
N ASN A 49 10.26 -33.29 -12.23
CA ASN A 49 10.57 -32.44 -13.37
C ASN A 49 11.62 -31.37 -13.01
N TRP A 50 11.48 -30.75 -11.83
CA TRP A 50 12.45 -29.75 -11.33
C TRP A 50 13.83 -30.35 -11.04
N ARG A 51 13.89 -31.61 -10.60
CA ARG A 51 15.16 -32.33 -10.37
C ARG A 51 15.82 -32.73 -11.68
N MET A 52 15.04 -33.20 -12.66
CA MET A 52 15.57 -33.59 -13.98
C MET A 52 16.12 -32.39 -14.76
N ARG A 53 15.45 -31.23 -14.73
CA ARG A 53 15.93 -30.01 -15.41
C ARG A 53 17.31 -29.55 -14.93
N GLY A 54 17.61 -29.71 -13.64
CA GLY A 54 18.90 -29.34 -13.05
C GLY A 54 20.11 -30.13 -13.57
N ASN A 55 19.88 -31.28 -14.21
CA ASN A 55 20.94 -32.11 -14.80
C ASN A 55 21.31 -31.69 -16.23
N PHE A 56 20.47 -30.88 -16.90
CA PHE A 56 20.65 -30.51 -18.32
C PHE A 56 21.00 -29.03 -18.55
N SER A 57 20.94 -28.17 -17.52
CA SER A 57 21.21 -26.73 -17.66
C SER A 57 22.02 -26.16 -16.48
N PRO A 58 23.35 -26.39 -16.43
CA PRO A 58 24.22 -25.86 -15.36
C PRO A 58 24.30 -24.32 -15.34
N ASP A 59 24.12 -23.66 -16.50
CA ASP A 59 24.28 -22.21 -16.68
C ASP A 59 22.97 -21.40 -16.70
N ALA A 60 21.84 -21.98 -16.26
CA ALA A 60 20.54 -21.30 -16.25
C ALA A 60 20.46 -20.12 -15.24
N SER A 61 21.53 -19.89 -14.47
CA SER A 61 21.65 -18.89 -13.39
C SER A 61 22.14 -17.51 -13.82
N SER A 62 22.41 -17.28 -15.11
CA SER A 62 22.92 -15.97 -15.58
C SER A 62 21.81 -14.90 -15.60
N GLY A 63 21.33 -14.52 -14.41
CA GLY A 63 20.71 -13.23 -14.16
C GLY A 63 19.27 -13.20 -13.62
N PHE A 64 18.66 -14.35 -13.33
CA PHE A 64 17.30 -14.41 -12.78
C PHE A 64 17.27 -15.02 -11.38
N ASP A 65 16.97 -14.20 -10.38
CA ASP A 65 16.78 -14.63 -9.00
C ASP A 65 15.28 -14.73 -8.68
N LEU A 66 14.81 -15.97 -8.47
CA LEU A 66 13.41 -16.28 -8.20
C LEU A 66 12.88 -15.61 -6.93
N PHE A 67 13.64 -15.68 -5.83
CA PHE A 67 13.15 -15.19 -4.54
C PHE A 67 13.01 -13.67 -4.59
N ASN A 68 14.09 -13.01 -4.98
CA ASN A 68 14.20 -11.56 -5.04
C ASN A 68 13.17 -10.96 -5.99
N THR A 69 13.03 -11.54 -7.18
CA THR A 69 12.03 -11.10 -8.16
C THR A 69 10.60 -11.25 -7.65
N THR A 70 10.27 -12.42 -7.12
CA THR A 70 8.92 -12.69 -6.60
C THR A 70 8.60 -11.77 -5.42
N TYR A 71 9.60 -11.54 -4.55
CA TYR A 71 9.46 -10.68 -3.40
C TYR A 71 9.27 -9.21 -3.80
N ALA A 72 10.04 -8.68 -4.76
CA ALA A 72 9.86 -7.33 -5.29
C ALA A 72 8.47 -7.11 -5.91
N ILE A 73 7.96 -8.08 -6.69
CA ILE A 73 6.60 -8.05 -7.23
C ILE A 73 5.56 -8.07 -6.10
N SER A 74 5.82 -8.86 -5.04
CA SER A 74 4.91 -8.95 -3.90
C SER A 74 4.76 -7.61 -3.17
N ILE A 75 5.83 -6.80 -3.04
CA ILE A 75 5.77 -5.47 -2.41
C ILE A 75 4.79 -4.57 -3.18
N ILE A 76 4.86 -4.56 -4.52
CA ILE A 76 3.93 -3.79 -5.36
C ILE A 76 2.50 -4.31 -5.19
N GLY A 77 2.32 -5.63 -5.15
CA GLY A 77 1.02 -6.26 -4.91
C GLY A 77 0.41 -5.85 -3.56
N TRP A 78 1.19 -5.91 -2.49
CA TRP A 78 0.78 -5.51 -1.14
C TRP A 78 0.48 -4.02 -1.05
N LEU A 79 1.32 -3.15 -1.64
CA LEU A 79 1.03 -1.72 -1.69
C LEU A 79 -0.29 -1.46 -2.43
N THR A 80 -0.49 -2.08 -3.61
CA THR A 80 -1.73 -1.93 -4.39
C THR A 80 -2.94 -2.38 -3.58
N PHE A 81 -2.84 -3.51 -2.88
CA PHE A 81 -3.88 -4.00 -1.97
C PHE A 81 -4.18 -2.98 -0.85
N ILE A 82 -3.13 -2.46 -0.18
CA ILE A 82 -3.28 -1.46 0.89
C ILE A 82 -3.95 -0.20 0.35
N LEU A 83 -3.47 0.35 -0.77
CA LEU A 83 -4.02 1.57 -1.38
C LEU A 83 -5.50 1.39 -1.72
N LEU A 84 -5.86 0.27 -2.34
CA LEU A 84 -7.24 -0.04 -2.71
C LEU A 84 -8.13 -0.21 -1.47
N MET A 85 -7.69 -0.99 -0.49
CA MET A 85 -8.46 -1.23 0.73
C MET A 85 -8.62 0.03 1.57
N LEU A 86 -7.58 0.86 1.68
CA LEU A 86 -7.67 2.15 2.35
C LEU A 86 -8.62 3.09 1.62
N PHE A 87 -8.60 3.12 0.29
CA PHE A 87 -9.53 3.93 -0.48
C PHE A 87 -11.00 3.62 -0.14
N PHE A 88 -11.37 2.33 -0.09
CA PHE A 88 -12.71 1.91 0.34
C PHE A 88 -12.96 2.12 1.84
N TYR A 89 -11.95 1.95 2.68
CA TYR A 89 -12.05 2.23 4.11
C TYR A 89 -12.37 3.69 4.37
N PHE A 90 -11.66 4.65 3.78
CA PHE A 90 -11.90 6.08 3.98
C PHE A 90 -13.30 6.48 3.49
N ALA A 91 -13.75 5.97 2.33
CA ALA A 91 -15.10 6.21 1.83
C ALA A 91 -16.19 5.71 2.79
N SER A 92 -16.03 4.48 3.28
CA SER A 92 -17.04 3.81 4.10
C SER A 92 -17.04 4.32 5.55
N SER A 93 -15.87 4.41 6.19
CA SER A 93 -15.73 4.82 7.59
C SER A 93 -16.25 6.23 7.85
N PHE A 94 -16.02 7.18 6.94
CA PHE A 94 -16.51 8.55 7.07
C PHE A 94 -18.03 8.66 6.89
N SER A 95 -18.64 7.72 6.16
CA SER A 95 -20.10 7.65 5.94
C SER A 95 -20.87 6.82 6.98
N ALA A 96 -20.18 5.88 7.65
CA ALA A 96 -20.79 4.89 8.55
C ALA A 96 -21.48 5.50 9.78
N ASP A 97 -20.94 6.60 10.31
CA ASP A 97 -21.47 7.25 11.53
C ASP A 97 -22.91 7.77 11.33
N ARG A 98 -23.32 8.00 10.07
CA ARG A 98 -24.67 8.44 9.71
C ARG A 98 -25.66 7.28 9.54
N LYS A 99 -25.18 6.08 9.19
CA LYS A 99 -26.04 4.91 8.94
C LYS A 99 -26.63 4.33 10.22
N ASN A 100 -25.92 4.46 11.34
CA ASN A 100 -26.21 3.69 12.56
C ASN A 100 -26.74 4.52 13.73
N ASN A 101 -27.14 5.79 13.54
CA ASN A 101 -27.49 6.75 14.62
C ASN A 101 -26.45 6.90 15.75
N ALA A 102 -25.27 6.26 15.62
CA ALA A 102 -24.19 6.27 16.58
C ALA A 102 -23.69 7.69 16.87
N LEU A 103 -23.94 8.62 15.96
CA LEU A 103 -23.62 10.03 16.11
C LEU A 103 -24.26 10.64 17.38
N LEU A 104 -25.48 10.27 17.75
CA LEU A 104 -26.14 10.75 18.98
C LEU A 104 -25.41 10.27 20.24
N PHE A 105 -24.91 9.03 20.22
CA PHE A 105 -24.07 8.48 21.30
C PHE A 105 -22.71 9.18 21.38
N TRP A 106 -22.07 9.46 20.24
CA TRP A 106 -20.78 10.17 20.26
C TRP A 106 -20.90 11.62 20.74
N LYS A 107 -22.08 12.25 20.59
CA LYS A 107 -22.32 13.61 21.07
C LYS A 107 -22.51 13.68 22.59
N SER A 108 -22.95 12.59 23.23
CA SER A 108 -22.99 12.50 24.70
C SER A 108 -21.63 12.18 25.31
N LEU A 109 -20.66 11.73 24.50
CA LEU A 109 -19.27 11.55 24.92
C LEU A 109 -18.48 12.86 24.77
N PRO A 110 -17.47 13.12 25.62
CA PRO A 110 -16.65 14.32 25.58
C PRO A 110 -15.59 14.28 24.45
N VAL A 111 -15.99 13.89 23.24
CA VAL A 111 -15.11 13.70 22.07
C VAL A 111 -15.54 14.63 20.94
N SER A 112 -14.58 15.32 20.31
CA SER A 112 -14.89 16.24 19.21
C SER A 112 -15.01 15.51 17.86
N ASP A 113 -15.82 16.05 16.94
CA ASP A 113 -15.97 15.48 15.59
C ASP A 113 -14.63 15.39 14.84
N LEU A 114 -13.73 16.36 15.08
CA LEU A 114 -12.39 16.37 14.50
C LEU A 114 -11.54 15.22 15.05
N GLN A 115 -11.59 14.97 16.37
CA GLN A 115 -10.87 13.85 16.98
C GLN A 115 -11.29 12.50 16.37
N ILE A 116 -12.56 12.33 16.03
CA ILE A 116 -13.05 11.11 15.39
C ILE A 116 -12.46 10.95 13.98
N MET A 117 -12.48 12.01 13.16
CA MET A 117 -11.94 11.95 11.80
C MET A 117 -10.42 11.76 11.78
N VAL A 118 -9.71 12.41 12.70
CA VAL A 118 -8.27 12.20 12.88
C VAL A 118 -7.97 10.78 13.37
N ALA A 119 -8.75 10.23 14.30
CA ALA A 119 -8.55 8.85 14.76
C ALA A 119 -8.74 7.82 13.63
N LYS A 120 -9.76 8.00 12.77
CA LYS A 120 -9.96 7.18 11.56
C LYS A 120 -8.79 7.29 10.59
N THR A 121 -8.32 8.52 10.36
CA THR A 121 -7.16 8.76 9.48
C THR A 121 -5.89 8.12 10.04
N LEU A 122 -5.64 8.25 11.35
CA LEU A 122 -4.50 7.62 12.03
C LEU A 122 -4.59 6.09 11.98
N ALA A 123 -5.77 5.50 12.20
CA ALA A 123 -5.98 4.05 12.07
C ALA A 123 -5.68 3.57 10.64
N GLY A 124 -6.18 4.29 9.64
CA GLY A 124 -5.93 4.01 8.22
C GLY A 124 -4.47 4.15 7.79
N LEU A 125 -3.70 5.08 8.38
CA LEU A 125 -2.29 5.26 8.04
C LEU A 125 -1.33 4.35 8.81
N SER A 126 -1.73 3.83 9.97
CA SER A 126 -0.83 3.07 10.85
C SER A 126 -1.26 1.62 11.02
N VAL A 127 -2.39 1.40 11.70
CA VAL A 127 -2.82 0.06 12.15
C VAL A 127 -3.12 -0.86 10.98
N PHE A 128 -3.79 -0.35 9.93
CA PHE A 128 -4.18 -1.19 8.80
C PHE A 128 -3.00 -1.58 7.90
N PRO A 129 -2.14 -0.64 7.45
CA PRO A 129 -0.92 -1.01 6.75
C PRO A 129 -0.03 -1.92 7.57
N ALA A 130 0.13 -1.66 8.88
CA ALA A 130 0.94 -2.51 9.75
C ALA A 130 0.46 -3.97 9.80
N MET A 131 -0.86 -4.20 9.83
CA MET A 131 -1.40 -5.57 9.77
C MET A 131 -1.11 -6.26 8.44
N VAL A 132 -1.30 -5.57 7.32
CA VAL A 132 -1.04 -6.13 5.99
C VAL A 132 0.46 -6.40 5.82
N LEU A 133 1.32 -5.50 6.29
CA LEU A 133 2.76 -5.65 6.25
C LEU A 133 3.26 -6.76 7.17
N ALA A 134 2.64 -6.98 8.33
CA ALA A 134 2.93 -8.13 9.19
C ALA A 134 2.67 -9.45 8.45
N TRP A 135 1.59 -9.50 7.67
CA TRP A 135 1.30 -10.63 6.80
C TRP A 135 2.31 -10.74 5.64
N SER A 136 2.64 -9.63 4.98
CA SER A 136 3.70 -9.60 3.96
C SER A 136 5.01 -10.22 4.46
N LEU A 137 5.43 -9.86 5.68
CA LEU A 137 6.60 -10.42 6.36
C LEU A 137 6.48 -11.94 6.55
N VAL A 138 5.33 -12.42 7.04
CA VAL A 138 5.07 -13.86 7.20
C VAL A 138 5.15 -14.57 5.85
N GLY A 139 4.52 -14.01 4.81
CA GLY A 139 4.57 -14.57 3.46
C GLY A 139 5.99 -14.64 2.89
N ALA A 140 6.80 -13.62 3.13
CA ALA A 140 8.18 -13.58 2.68
C ALA A 140 9.08 -14.58 3.44
N ILE A 141 8.90 -14.74 4.76
CA ILE A 141 9.58 -15.78 5.55
C ILE A 141 9.20 -17.17 5.04
N LEU A 142 7.92 -17.43 4.79
CA LEU A 142 7.43 -18.70 4.26
C LEU A 142 8.01 -18.99 2.86
N GLY A 143 8.02 -17.99 1.99
CA GLY A 143 8.63 -18.07 0.66
C GLY A 143 10.13 -18.37 0.73
N PHE A 144 10.85 -17.68 1.62
CA PHE A 144 12.28 -17.89 1.84
C PHE A 144 12.59 -19.30 2.32
N VAL A 145 11.87 -19.79 3.34
CA VAL A 145 12.08 -21.14 3.89
C VAL A 145 11.78 -22.20 2.84
N THR A 146 10.67 -22.08 2.12
CA THR A 146 10.30 -23.08 1.11
C THR A 146 11.22 -23.10 -0.10
N LEU A 147 11.68 -21.94 -0.59
CA LEU A 147 12.68 -21.87 -1.66
C LEU A 147 14.05 -22.39 -1.20
N SER A 148 14.42 -22.17 0.06
CA SER A 148 15.65 -22.72 0.65
C SER A 148 15.60 -24.25 0.73
N VAL A 149 14.46 -24.83 1.16
CA VAL A 149 14.27 -26.29 1.15
C VAL A 149 14.26 -26.83 -0.29
N ALA A 150 13.58 -26.14 -1.23
CA ALA A 150 13.50 -26.57 -2.62
C ALA A 150 14.87 -26.53 -3.33
N SER A 151 15.69 -25.51 -3.07
CA SER A 151 17.05 -25.40 -3.60
C SER A 151 17.99 -26.48 -3.05
N ALA A 152 17.84 -26.91 -1.80
CA ALA A 152 18.60 -28.05 -1.26
C ALA A 152 18.29 -29.38 -1.99
N ASN A 153 17.13 -29.49 -2.64
CA ASN A 153 16.67 -30.71 -3.32
C ASN A 153 16.79 -30.66 -4.85
N SER A 154 17.07 -29.49 -5.45
CA SER A 154 17.19 -29.31 -6.90
C SER A 154 18.29 -28.30 -7.23
N SER A 155 19.30 -28.74 -7.99
CA SER A 155 20.36 -27.88 -8.53
C SER A 155 19.83 -26.77 -9.43
N PHE A 156 18.70 -27.00 -10.12
CA PHE A 156 18.04 -25.98 -10.94
C PHE A 156 17.47 -24.84 -10.07
N ILE A 157 16.78 -25.19 -8.98
CA ILE A 157 16.20 -24.18 -8.08
C ILE A 157 17.31 -23.46 -7.30
N ALA A 158 18.39 -24.17 -6.94
CA ALA A 158 19.58 -23.57 -6.37
C ALA A 158 20.25 -22.58 -7.33
N ALA A 159 20.35 -22.90 -8.62
CA ALA A 159 20.89 -22.00 -9.65
C ALA A 159 20.05 -20.71 -9.80
N LEU A 160 18.74 -20.77 -9.54
CA LEU A 160 17.83 -19.63 -9.60
C LEU A 160 17.67 -18.89 -8.27
N ASN A 161 18.37 -19.30 -7.22
CA ASN A 161 18.35 -18.68 -5.90
C ASN A 161 19.77 -18.22 -5.56
N SER A 162 20.01 -16.91 -5.56
CA SER A 162 21.36 -16.33 -5.44
C SER A 162 22.05 -16.53 -4.08
N GLY A 163 21.46 -17.30 -3.16
CA GLY A 163 22.01 -17.52 -1.82
C GLY A 163 21.63 -16.39 -0.89
N PHE A 164 20.33 -16.19 -0.73
CA PHE A 164 19.78 -15.09 0.06
C PHE A 164 20.10 -15.24 1.56
N SER A 165 20.70 -14.21 2.17
CA SER A 165 20.97 -14.19 3.61
C SER A 165 19.78 -13.59 4.38
N PHE A 166 19.53 -14.06 5.61
CA PHE A 166 18.49 -13.49 6.47
C PHE A 166 18.71 -11.98 6.73
N LEU A 167 19.97 -11.53 6.75
CA LEU A 167 20.29 -10.10 6.91
C LEU A 167 19.87 -9.28 5.69
N THR A 168 20.10 -9.82 4.49
CA THR A 168 19.65 -9.20 3.22
C THR A 168 18.13 -9.09 3.20
N PHE A 169 17.42 -10.11 3.69
CA PHE A 169 15.97 -10.10 3.82
C PHE A 169 15.47 -8.94 4.69
N ILE A 170 16.00 -8.82 5.92
CA ILE A 170 15.64 -7.73 6.82
C ILE A 170 15.94 -6.37 6.20
N ASN A 171 17.04 -6.27 5.46
CA ASN A 171 17.43 -5.05 4.76
C ASN A 171 16.38 -4.65 3.70
N LEU A 172 15.96 -5.58 2.84
CA LEU A 172 14.90 -5.32 1.85
C LEU A 172 13.56 -4.95 2.50
N GLU A 173 13.20 -5.62 3.60
CA GLU A 173 11.97 -5.33 4.33
C GLU A 173 11.97 -3.92 4.90
N ILE A 174 13.08 -3.46 5.48
CA ILE A 174 13.19 -2.08 5.97
C ILE A 174 13.03 -1.08 4.82
N SER A 175 13.66 -1.32 3.67
CA SER A 175 13.49 -0.50 2.46
C SER A 175 12.03 -0.46 1.99
N ALA A 176 11.35 -1.61 1.98
CA ALA A 176 9.94 -1.73 1.61
C ALA A 176 9.03 -0.97 2.59
N LEU A 177 9.30 -1.05 3.90
CA LEU A 177 8.56 -0.33 4.94
C LEU A 177 8.68 1.19 4.75
N VAL A 178 9.89 1.70 4.47
CA VAL A 178 10.11 3.12 4.20
C VAL A 178 9.36 3.55 2.94
N PHE A 179 9.47 2.76 1.85
CA PHE A 179 8.75 3.01 0.61
C PHE A 179 7.23 3.09 0.83
N VAL A 180 6.64 2.08 1.48
CA VAL A 180 5.20 2.02 1.76
C VAL A 180 4.78 3.17 2.67
N GLY A 181 5.53 3.48 3.72
CA GLY A 181 5.22 4.57 4.63
C GLY A 181 5.17 5.94 3.93
N LEU A 182 6.18 6.23 3.12
CA LEU A 182 6.25 7.48 2.36
C LEU A 182 5.20 7.53 1.24
N ALA A 183 4.92 6.39 0.58
CA ALA A 183 3.84 6.29 -0.39
C ALA A 183 2.48 6.59 0.26
N LEU A 184 2.18 6.02 1.44
CA LEU A 184 0.93 6.30 2.16
C LEU A 184 0.77 7.79 2.52
N LEU A 185 1.86 8.43 2.94
CA LEU A 185 1.86 9.87 3.21
C LEU A 185 1.69 10.70 1.94
N TRP A 186 2.18 10.23 0.79
CA TRP A 186 1.96 10.85 -0.52
C TRP A 186 0.50 10.72 -0.98
N TYR A 187 -0.14 9.56 -0.77
CA TYR A 187 -1.52 9.28 -1.17
C TYR A 187 -2.58 9.80 -0.16
N LEU A 188 -2.16 10.29 1.01
CA LEU A 188 -3.03 10.86 2.04
C LEU A 188 -4.08 11.88 1.54
N PRO A 189 -3.77 12.81 0.63
CA PRO A 189 -4.76 13.79 0.15
C PRO A 189 -5.90 13.12 -0.63
N LEU A 190 -5.60 12.02 -1.34
CA LEU A 190 -6.58 11.27 -2.12
C LEU A 190 -7.51 10.48 -1.17
N PHE A 191 -6.96 9.87 -0.12
CA PHE A 191 -7.76 9.22 0.93
C PHE A 191 -8.67 10.22 1.65
N ALA A 192 -8.14 11.39 2.02
CA ALA A 192 -8.92 12.44 2.67
C ALA A 192 -10.01 13.01 1.76
N ALA A 193 -9.74 13.19 0.46
CA ALA A 193 -10.72 13.63 -0.54
C ALA A 193 -11.90 12.66 -0.64
N VAL A 194 -11.61 11.35 -0.73
CA VAL A 194 -12.65 10.31 -0.79
C VAL A 194 -13.39 10.20 0.53
N GLY A 195 -12.71 10.32 1.67
CA GLY A 195 -13.35 10.39 2.98
C GLY A 195 -14.34 11.55 3.08
N LEU A 196 -13.96 12.74 2.61
CA LEU A 196 -14.84 13.90 2.54
C LEU A 196 -16.06 13.61 1.64
N LEU A 197 -15.86 13.08 0.44
CA LEU A 197 -16.97 12.67 -0.42
C LEU A 197 -17.84 11.59 0.23
N GLY A 198 -17.24 10.70 1.04
CA GLY A 198 -17.93 9.73 1.90
C GLY A 198 -18.92 10.38 2.85
N THR A 199 -18.53 11.49 3.49
CA THR A 199 -19.43 12.23 4.38
C THR A 199 -20.61 12.89 3.65
N VAL A 200 -20.41 13.31 2.40
CA VAL A 200 -21.39 14.08 1.64
C VAL A 200 -22.33 13.14 0.84
N LEU A 201 -21.75 12.19 0.12
CA LEU A 201 -22.40 11.35 -0.89
C LEU A 201 -22.58 9.88 -0.45
N ARG A 202 -22.10 9.50 0.74
CA ARG A 202 -22.26 8.15 1.32
C ARG A 202 -21.68 7.06 0.40
N SER A 203 -22.49 6.11 -0.05
CA SER A 203 -22.06 4.98 -0.89
C SER A 203 -21.63 5.43 -2.30
N TRP A 204 -21.98 6.64 -2.71
CA TRP A 204 -21.61 7.20 -4.01
C TRP A 204 -20.24 7.89 -4.01
N ALA A 205 -19.52 7.92 -2.88
CA ALA A 205 -18.25 8.61 -2.77
C ALA A 205 -17.18 8.11 -3.75
N VAL A 206 -17.05 6.79 -3.90
CA VAL A 206 -16.06 6.18 -4.80
C VAL A 206 -16.37 6.48 -6.28
N PRO A 207 -17.59 6.18 -6.79
CA PRO A 207 -17.96 6.57 -8.16
C PRO A 207 -17.84 8.08 -8.39
N ALA A 208 -18.28 8.90 -7.44
CA ALA A 208 -18.20 10.35 -7.56
C ALA A 208 -16.76 10.85 -7.63
N PHE A 209 -15.85 10.29 -6.83
CA PHE A 209 -14.44 10.65 -6.90
C PHE A 209 -13.83 10.36 -8.27
N ILE A 210 -14.07 9.16 -8.80
CA ILE A 210 -13.58 8.76 -10.12
C ILE A 210 -14.19 9.66 -11.20
N LEU A 211 -15.49 9.92 -11.12
CA LEU A 211 -16.19 10.80 -12.07
C LEU A 211 -15.66 12.23 -12.00
N ILE A 212 -15.43 12.78 -10.81
CA ILE A 212 -14.86 14.13 -10.63
C ILE A 212 -13.48 14.22 -11.29
N LEU A 213 -12.59 13.25 -11.05
CA LEU A 213 -11.28 13.24 -11.68
C LEU A 213 -11.37 13.10 -13.20
N ALA A 214 -12.21 12.18 -13.69
CA ALA A 214 -12.42 11.98 -15.12
C ALA A 214 -13.00 13.24 -15.79
N MET A 215 -13.95 13.89 -15.14
CA MET A 215 -14.57 15.12 -15.62
C MET A 215 -13.57 16.27 -15.66
N ILE A 216 -12.72 16.43 -14.63
CA ILE A 216 -11.66 17.45 -14.62
C ILE A 216 -10.70 17.21 -15.80
N LYS A 217 -10.24 15.97 -16.01
CA LYS A 217 -9.36 15.63 -17.14
C LYS A 217 -10.06 15.87 -18.48
N ALA A 218 -11.33 15.51 -18.62
CA ALA A 218 -12.09 15.71 -19.85
C ALA A 218 -12.32 17.20 -20.15
N LEU A 219 -12.70 18.00 -19.15
CA LEU A 219 -12.91 19.44 -19.31
C LEU A 219 -11.62 20.16 -19.68
N GLU A 220 -10.50 19.80 -19.07
CA GLU A 220 -9.20 20.36 -19.43
C GLU A 220 -8.77 19.96 -20.84
N ALA A 221 -9.00 18.69 -21.24
CA ALA A 221 -8.71 18.24 -22.58
C ALA A 221 -9.56 18.97 -23.63
N LEU A 222 -10.83 19.26 -23.32
CA LEU A 222 -11.70 20.08 -24.16
C LEU A 222 -11.23 21.54 -24.23
N ALA A 223 -10.83 22.13 -23.09
CA ALA A 223 -10.40 23.52 -23.02
C ALA A 223 -9.06 23.78 -23.73
N THR A 224 -8.13 22.82 -23.67
CA THR A 224 -6.81 22.91 -24.32
C THR A 224 -6.77 22.29 -25.71
N LEU A 225 -7.86 21.61 -26.13
CA LEU A 225 -7.92 20.77 -27.33
C LEU A 225 -6.75 19.77 -27.43
N SER A 226 -6.19 19.39 -26.29
CA SER A 226 -5.01 18.55 -26.17
C SER A 226 -5.19 17.55 -25.03
N GLY A 227 -4.62 16.35 -25.16
CA GLY A 227 -4.69 15.33 -24.10
C GLY A 227 -3.85 15.65 -22.85
N GLY A 228 -3.12 16.78 -22.84
CA GLY A 228 -2.16 17.13 -21.80
C GLY A 228 -2.33 18.57 -21.33
N GLY A 229 -2.98 18.73 -20.19
CA GLY A 229 -3.03 19.98 -19.44
C GLY A 229 -2.42 19.88 -18.04
N TYR A 230 -2.38 21.01 -17.33
CA TYR A 230 -1.80 21.13 -15.99
C TYR A 230 -2.47 20.19 -14.97
N PHE A 231 -3.80 20.13 -14.91
CA PHE A 231 -4.50 19.27 -13.95
C PHE A 231 -4.33 17.78 -14.28
N SER A 232 -4.32 17.43 -15.56
CA SER A 232 -4.06 16.06 -16.02
C SER A 232 -2.66 15.60 -15.62
N ALA A 233 -1.65 16.46 -15.77
CA ALA A 233 -0.28 16.20 -15.34
C ALA A 233 -0.18 16.09 -13.82
N LEU A 234 -0.86 16.97 -13.07
CA LEU A 234 -0.88 16.94 -11.62
C LEU A 234 -1.54 15.65 -11.08
N ILE A 235 -2.66 15.23 -11.67
CA ILE A 235 -3.32 13.96 -11.32
C ILE A 235 -2.38 12.79 -11.63
N ASP A 236 -1.82 12.74 -12.84
CA ASP A 236 -0.92 11.67 -13.25
C ASP A 236 0.32 11.59 -12.36
N GLN A 237 0.93 12.72 -12.01
CA GLN A 237 2.02 12.80 -11.04
C GLN A 237 1.57 12.23 -9.70
N ARG A 238 0.41 12.65 -9.16
CA ARG A 238 -0.05 12.13 -7.87
C ARG A 238 -0.27 10.63 -7.84
N PHE A 239 -0.75 10.04 -8.92
CA PHE A 239 -0.96 8.60 -8.98
C PHE A 239 0.33 7.81 -9.22
N LYS A 240 1.24 8.32 -10.05
CA LYS A 240 2.38 7.56 -10.57
C LYS A 240 3.71 7.86 -9.86
N GLU A 241 3.86 9.01 -9.21
CA GLU A 241 5.19 9.47 -8.76
C GLU A 241 5.93 8.50 -7.83
N PRO A 242 5.32 7.95 -6.77
CA PRO A 242 6.03 7.02 -5.89
C PRO A 242 6.58 5.81 -6.65
N PHE A 243 5.84 5.32 -7.67
CA PHE A 243 6.29 4.24 -8.53
C PHE A 243 7.33 4.70 -9.55
N ASN A 244 7.16 5.88 -10.15
CA ASN A 244 8.12 6.45 -11.10
C ASN A 244 9.51 6.63 -10.46
N ILE A 245 9.57 7.08 -9.21
CA ILE A 245 10.82 7.21 -8.45
C ILE A 245 11.51 5.85 -8.35
N VAL A 246 10.78 4.81 -7.93
CA VAL A 246 11.34 3.45 -7.82
C VAL A 246 11.74 2.90 -9.18
N PHE A 247 10.92 3.09 -10.22
CA PHE A 247 11.25 2.63 -11.57
C PHE A 247 12.45 3.35 -12.18
N ALA A 248 12.66 4.63 -11.86
CA ALA A 248 13.85 5.37 -12.28
C ALA A 248 15.13 4.88 -11.57
N MET A 249 15.01 4.25 -10.40
CA MET A 249 16.12 3.66 -9.66
C MET A 249 16.46 2.25 -10.11
N LEU A 250 15.59 1.60 -10.89
CA LEU A 250 15.81 0.25 -11.41
C LEU A 250 16.57 0.29 -12.74
N PRO A 251 17.47 -0.68 -13.01
CA PRO A 251 18.18 -0.76 -14.29
C PRO A 251 17.20 -0.90 -15.47
N PRO A 252 17.46 -0.27 -16.64
CA PRO A 252 16.57 -0.26 -17.80
C PRO A 252 16.59 -1.58 -18.62
N THR A 253 16.53 -2.74 -17.97
CA THR A 253 16.57 -4.05 -18.64
C THR A 253 15.26 -4.83 -18.47
N GLY A 254 14.39 -4.77 -19.50
CA GLY A 254 13.18 -5.60 -19.58
C GLY A 254 12.14 -5.36 -18.47
N ALA A 255 11.09 -6.19 -18.43
CA ALA A 255 9.99 -6.05 -17.47
C ALA A 255 10.52 -5.92 -16.02
N PHE A 256 10.50 -4.69 -15.50
CA PHE A 256 10.89 -4.28 -14.15
C PHE A 256 12.39 -4.36 -13.78
N GLY A 257 13.33 -4.49 -14.72
CA GLY A 257 14.76 -4.63 -14.36
C GLY A 257 15.11 -5.99 -13.73
N LEU A 258 14.15 -6.92 -13.67
CA LEU A 258 14.21 -8.23 -13.00
C LEU A 258 15.05 -9.28 -13.75
N MET A 259 15.48 -8.95 -14.98
CA MET A 259 16.33 -9.79 -15.83
C MET A 259 17.74 -9.21 -16.00
N SER A 260 18.09 -8.18 -15.23
CA SER A 260 19.40 -7.49 -15.29
C SER A 260 20.56 -8.35 -14.81
N GLY A 261 20.29 -9.41 -14.05
CA GLY A 261 21.30 -10.13 -13.29
C GLY A 261 22.01 -9.32 -12.21
N THR A 262 21.59 -8.06 -11.96
CA THR A 262 22.08 -7.31 -10.82
C THR A 262 21.39 -7.80 -9.55
N PRO A 263 22.15 -8.21 -8.53
CA PRO A 263 21.58 -8.68 -7.27
C PRO A 263 20.66 -7.61 -6.64
N ILE A 264 19.42 -7.97 -6.25
CA ILE A 264 18.43 -7.01 -5.71
C ILE A 264 18.90 -6.34 -4.40
N ASP A 265 19.75 -7.00 -3.64
CA ASP A 265 20.43 -6.44 -2.47
C ASP A 265 21.26 -5.20 -2.82
N SER A 266 21.87 -5.14 -4.00
CA SER A 266 22.57 -3.94 -4.46
C SER A 266 21.62 -2.80 -4.83
N LEU A 267 20.43 -3.12 -5.35
CA LEU A 267 19.43 -2.15 -5.83
C LEU A 267 18.51 -1.60 -4.74
N ALA A 268 18.15 -2.43 -3.77
CA ALA A 268 17.14 -2.14 -2.77
C ALA A 268 17.70 -2.16 -1.34
N SER A 269 19.03 -2.07 -1.18
CA SER A 269 19.62 -2.00 0.15
C SER A 269 19.24 -0.72 0.89
N VAL A 270 18.96 -0.82 2.19
CA VAL A 270 18.66 0.30 3.08
C VAL A 270 19.70 1.41 2.97
N ALA A 271 20.98 1.07 2.83
CA ALA A 271 22.05 2.05 2.78
C ALA A 271 22.05 2.90 1.50
N SER A 272 21.55 2.37 0.38
CA SER A 272 21.55 3.06 -0.92
C SER A 272 20.15 3.54 -1.31
N PHE A 273 19.17 2.64 -1.27
CA PHE A 273 17.80 2.86 -1.68
C PHE A 273 17.08 3.88 -0.78
N VAL A 274 17.14 3.73 0.54
CA VAL A 274 16.37 4.60 1.44
C VAL A 274 16.81 6.07 1.33
N PRO A 275 18.11 6.40 1.39
CA PRO A 275 18.56 7.77 1.15
C PRO A 275 18.18 8.27 -0.25
N ALA A 276 18.42 7.48 -1.29
CA ALA A 276 18.10 7.88 -2.66
C ALA A 276 16.60 8.16 -2.84
N TYR A 277 15.74 7.31 -2.27
CA TYR A 277 14.29 7.46 -2.30
C TYR A 277 13.83 8.70 -1.54
N ILE A 278 14.35 8.94 -0.34
CA ILE A 278 14.07 10.15 0.45
C ILE A 278 14.45 11.42 -0.31
N TRP A 279 15.60 11.42 -0.99
CA TRP A 279 16.07 12.56 -1.77
C TRP A 279 15.28 12.80 -3.06
N ALA A 280 14.76 11.75 -3.68
CA ALA A 280 13.99 11.85 -4.92
C ALA A 280 12.54 12.30 -4.72
N ILE A 281 12.02 12.29 -3.49
CA ILE A 281 10.66 12.74 -3.19
C ILE A 281 10.53 14.25 -3.37
N ASP A 282 9.48 14.66 -4.08
CA ASP A 282 9.02 16.05 -4.10
C ASP A 282 8.39 16.45 -2.76
N TRP A 283 9.24 16.85 -1.81
CA TRP A 283 8.83 17.29 -0.47
C TRP A 283 7.87 18.49 -0.48
N PRO A 284 8.08 19.55 -1.28
CA PRO A 284 7.12 20.64 -1.42
C PRO A 284 5.73 20.14 -1.85
N GLY A 285 5.68 19.27 -2.86
CA GLY A 285 4.45 18.63 -3.30
C GLY A 285 3.81 17.80 -2.19
N MET A 286 4.57 16.97 -1.49
CA MET A 286 4.09 16.13 -0.40
C MET A 286 3.46 16.96 0.73
N ILE A 287 4.15 18.01 1.18
CA ILE A 287 3.69 18.92 2.24
C ILE A 287 2.42 19.67 1.82
N ALA A 288 2.37 20.17 0.58
CA ALA A 288 1.16 20.80 0.03
C ALA A 288 -0.03 19.81 0.05
N GLY A 289 0.24 18.54 -0.27
CA GLY A 289 -0.73 17.46 -0.14
C GLY A 289 -1.26 17.32 1.29
N TRP A 290 -0.39 17.31 2.29
CA TRP A 290 -0.80 17.19 3.70
C TRP A 290 -1.70 18.34 4.15
N PHE A 291 -1.43 19.57 3.71
CA PHE A 291 -2.32 20.70 3.96
C PHE A 291 -3.71 20.49 3.34
N VAL A 292 -3.77 20.02 2.09
CA VAL A 292 -5.02 19.68 1.42
C VAL A 292 -5.76 18.57 2.16
N ALA A 293 -5.06 17.54 2.61
CA ALA A 293 -5.64 16.45 3.40
C ALA A 293 -6.23 16.95 4.73
N ALA A 294 -5.48 17.79 5.46
CA ALA A 294 -5.95 18.41 6.70
C ALA A 294 -7.20 19.26 6.47
N LEU A 295 -7.25 20.02 5.37
CA LEU A 295 -8.41 20.80 4.98
C LEU A 295 -9.63 19.91 4.70
N PHE A 296 -9.46 18.80 3.97
CA PHE A 296 -10.56 17.86 3.72
C PHE A 296 -11.05 17.17 4.99
N ILE A 297 -10.16 16.75 5.89
CA ILE A 297 -10.52 16.16 7.18
C ILE A 297 -11.28 17.19 8.04
N TYR A 298 -10.82 18.44 8.07
CA TYR A 298 -11.49 19.52 8.77
C TYR A 298 -12.88 19.83 8.17
N ALA A 299 -12.97 19.93 6.85
CA ALA A 299 -14.24 20.18 6.15
C ALA A 299 -15.25 19.04 6.38
N ALA A 300 -14.80 17.78 6.36
CA ALA A 300 -15.61 16.61 6.72
C ALA A 300 -16.14 16.70 8.16
N SER A 301 -15.29 17.14 9.11
CA SER A 301 -15.69 17.38 10.51
C SER A 301 -16.72 18.53 10.64
N GLN A 302 -16.52 19.65 9.96
CA GLN A 302 -17.45 20.79 10.00
C GLN A 302 -18.80 20.44 9.36
N TYR A 303 -18.78 19.73 8.24
CA TYR A 303 -19.99 19.26 7.57
C TYR A 303 -20.81 18.35 8.50
N ARG A 304 -20.14 17.42 9.19
CA ARG A 304 -20.73 16.56 10.21
C ARG A 304 -21.38 17.37 11.34
N ARG A 305 -20.72 18.42 11.83
CA ARG A 305 -21.23 19.25 12.94
C ARG A 305 -22.50 20.03 12.57
N ARG A 306 -22.59 20.56 11.34
CA ARG A 306 -23.66 21.50 10.92
C ARG A 306 -24.99 20.84 10.55
N ARG A 307 -24.98 19.66 9.92
CA ARG A 307 -26.19 18.99 9.38
C ARG A 307 -27.08 18.29 10.42
N LEU A 308 -26.84 18.50 11.70
CA LEU A 308 -27.60 17.90 12.81
C LEU A 308 -28.35 18.95 13.65
N VAL A 309 -28.29 20.21 13.20
CA VAL A 309 -29.03 21.33 13.80
C VAL A 309 -30.31 21.63 12.99
N SER A 310 -30.49 20.97 11.85
CA SER A 310 -31.66 21.07 10.95
C SER A 310 -32.53 19.82 11.02
#